data_AF-A0A059LA62-F1
#
_entry.id   AF-A0A059LA62-F1
#
_cell.length_a   1.000
_cell.length_b   1.000
_cell.length_c   1.000
_cell.angle_alpha   90.00
_cell.angle_beta   90.00
_cell.angle_gamma   90.00
#
_symmetry.space_group_name_H-M   'P 1'
#
loop_
_entity.id
_entity.type
_entity.pdbx_description
1 polymer ?
#
loop_
_entity_poly.entity_id
_entity_poly.type
_entity_poly.pdbx_seq_one_letter_code
_entity_poly.pdbx_strand_id
1 'polypeptide(L)'
;AYEAALEGCHERGAVRLLKLCLANGGIYVKLGQHVAVLDHLFPAAYVRTLRARLLNRCAASPWEDVRRVLREDLLAEPESLFAEIRREPIAVASLAQVHEAWTPDGRHLAVKVQHRGLRDLARVDLFAMDLVVRAVRWAAPAHDYQWLIDETSLNLPL
;
A
#
# COMPACT_ATOMS: atom_id res chain seq x y z
N ALA A 1 25.77 -7.07 -25.36
CA ALA A 1 24.64 -6.51 -26.14
C ALA A 1 23.30 -6.99 -25.62
N TYR A 2 23.06 -8.30 -25.53
CA TYR A 2 21.82 -8.88 -24.99
C TYR A 2 21.55 -8.49 -23.54
N GLU A 3 22.53 -8.63 -22.64
CA GLU A 3 22.37 -8.30 -21.21
C GLU A 3 22.01 -6.83 -20.98
N ALA A 4 22.67 -5.90 -21.68
CA ALA A 4 22.34 -4.48 -21.62
C ALA A 4 20.92 -4.19 -22.14
N ALA A 5 20.47 -4.89 -23.19
CA ALA A 5 19.11 -4.75 -23.70
C ALA A 5 18.06 -5.31 -22.72
N LEU A 6 18.38 -6.42 -22.05
CA LEU A 6 17.56 -7.04 -21.01
C LEU A 6 17.44 -6.13 -19.78
N GLU A 7 18.56 -5.60 -19.30
CA GLU A 7 18.58 -4.65 -18.19
C GLU A 7 17.76 -3.40 -18.51
N GLY A 8 17.95 -2.81 -19.70
CA GLY A 8 17.13 -1.68 -20.15
C GLY A 8 15.63 -2.03 -20.24
N CYS A 9 15.28 -3.28 -20.54
CA CYS A 9 13.89 -3.76 -20.49
C CYS A 9 13.35 -3.79 -19.07
N HIS A 10 14.12 -4.34 -18.13
CA HIS A 10 13.74 -4.38 -16.71
C HIS A 10 13.59 -2.99 -16.11
N GLU A 11 14.46 -2.03 -16.45
CA GLU A 11 14.33 -0.65 -15.98
C GLU A 11 13.04 0.02 -16.45
N ARG A 12 12.69 -0.14 -17.73
CA ARG A 12 11.41 0.37 -18.25
C ARG A 12 10.22 -0.29 -17.56
N GLY A 13 10.28 -1.60 -17.35
CA GLY A 13 9.24 -2.35 -16.64
C GLY A 13 9.08 -1.90 -15.19
N ALA A 14 10.19 -1.71 -14.47
CA ALA A 14 10.22 -1.23 -13.10
C ALA A 14 9.60 0.17 -12.95
N VAL A 15 9.91 1.08 -13.88
CA VAL A 15 9.30 2.41 -13.90
C VAL A 15 7.80 2.35 -14.19
N ARG A 16 7.35 1.47 -15.09
CA ARG A 16 5.92 1.28 -15.38
C ARG A 16 5.18 0.72 -14.16
N LEU A 17 5.76 -0.27 -13.49
CA LEU A 17 5.18 -0.84 -12.28
C LEU A 17 5.12 0.20 -11.16
N LEU A 18 6.17 1.00 -10.96
CA LEU A 18 6.15 2.09 -9.99
C LEU A 18 5.02 3.09 -10.28
N LYS A 19 4.84 3.48 -11.54
CA LYS A 19 3.76 4.39 -11.93
C LYS A 19 2.38 3.79 -11.65
N LEU A 20 2.19 2.49 -11.92
CA LEU A 20 0.96 1.78 -11.57
C LEU A 20 0.71 1.82 -10.06
N CYS A 21 1.73 1.52 -9.26
CA CYS A 21 1.63 1.55 -7.79
C CYS A 21 1.23 2.94 -7.28
N LEU A 22 1.89 3.99 -7.76
CA LEU A 22 1.62 5.35 -7.32
C LEU A 22 0.25 5.88 -7.78
N ALA A 23 -0.19 5.49 -8.98
CA ALA A 23 -1.48 5.92 -9.53
C ALA A 23 -2.68 5.31 -8.79
N ASN A 24 -2.56 4.05 -8.34
CA ASN A 24 -3.65 3.35 -7.67
C ASN A 24 -3.57 3.41 -6.14
N GLY A 25 -2.38 3.64 -5.56
CA GLY A 25 -2.23 3.72 -4.10
C GLY A 25 -2.47 2.38 -3.40
N GLY A 26 -2.77 2.44 -2.10
CA GLY A 26 -3.28 1.31 -1.31
C GLY A 26 -2.53 0.00 -1.50
N ILE A 27 -3.25 -1.03 -1.95
CA ILE A 27 -2.72 -2.38 -2.13
C ILE A 27 -1.58 -2.41 -3.16
N TYR A 28 -1.65 -1.63 -4.23
CA TYR A 28 -0.59 -1.61 -5.23
C TYR A 28 0.72 -1.06 -4.66
N VAL A 29 0.65 -0.04 -3.79
CA VAL A 29 1.83 0.43 -3.06
C VAL A 29 2.34 -0.66 -2.12
N LYS A 30 1.45 -1.33 -1.38
CA LYS A 30 1.82 -2.44 -0.49
C LYS A 30 2.51 -3.59 -1.23
N LEU A 31 1.98 -4.01 -2.38
CA LEU A 31 2.58 -5.00 -3.27
C LEU A 31 3.98 -4.55 -3.74
N GLY A 32 4.09 -3.30 -4.19
CA GLY A 32 5.37 -2.73 -4.60
C GLY A 32 6.40 -2.68 -3.47
N GLN A 33 5.96 -2.47 -2.22
CA GLN A 33 6.81 -2.55 -1.02
C GLN A 33 7.28 -3.99 -0.76
N HIS A 34 6.46 -5.01 -0.98
CA HIS A 34 6.89 -6.41 -0.92
C HIS A 34 7.96 -6.70 -1.99
N VAL A 35 7.72 -6.33 -3.25
CA VAL A 35 8.73 -6.52 -4.31
C VAL A 35 10.05 -5.79 -3.99
N ALA A 36 9.98 -4.60 -3.39
CA ALA A 36 11.15 -3.79 -3.05
C ALA A 36 12.11 -4.44 -2.02
N VAL A 37 11.64 -5.45 -1.27
CA VAL A 37 12.44 -6.16 -0.26
C VAL A 37 12.89 -7.56 -0.70
N LEU A 38 12.50 -8.01 -1.90
CA LEU A 38 12.78 -9.34 -2.43
C LEU A 38 13.91 -9.30 -3.49
N ASP A 39 15.07 -8.83 -3.05
CA ASP A 39 16.28 -8.63 -3.86
C ASP A 39 16.81 -9.88 -4.57
N HIS A 40 16.55 -11.07 -4.02
CA HIS A 40 16.96 -12.34 -4.61
C HIS A 40 15.93 -12.99 -5.55
N LEU A 41 14.69 -12.47 -5.59
CA LEU A 41 13.60 -13.06 -6.40
C LEU A 41 13.24 -12.21 -7.63
N PHE A 42 13.55 -10.91 -7.60
CA PHE A 42 13.22 -9.99 -8.69
C PHE A 42 14.47 -9.37 -9.32
N PRO A 43 14.45 -9.03 -10.62
CA PRO A 43 15.56 -8.32 -11.24
C PRO A 43 15.89 -7.02 -10.49
N ALA A 44 17.18 -6.73 -10.33
CA ALA A 44 17.68 -5.64 -9.49
C ALA A 44 17.06 -4.27 -9.82
N ALA A 45 16.70 -4.03 -11.09
CA ALA A 45 16.03 -2.81 -11.53
C ALA A 45 14.67 -2.60 -10.82
N TYR A 46 13.85 -3.63 -10.66
CA TYR A 46 12.56 -3.53 -9.97
C TYR A 46 12.74 -3.21 -8.49
N VAL A 47 13.61 -3.96 -7.83
CA VAL A 47 13.90 -3.82 -6.40
C VAL A 47 14.42 -2.42 -6.10
N ARG A 48 15.43 -1.96 -6.85
CA ARG A 48 16.04 -0.63 -6.70
C ARG A 48 15.01 0.49 -6.90
N THR A 49 14.24 0.43 -7.99
CA THR A 49 13.27 1.48 -8.34
C THR A 49 12.13 1.57 -7.33
N LEU A 50 11.54 0.44 -6.93
CA LEU A 50 10.43 0.42 -5.98
C LEU A 50 10.90 0.78 -4.56
N ARG A 51 12.06 0.27 -4.13
CA ARG A 51 12.67 0.61 -2.83
C ARG A 51 12.88 2.11 -2.67
N ALA A 52 13.46 2.75 -3.69
CA ALA A 52 13.76 4.18 -3.65
C ALA A 52 12.51 5.07 -3.50
N ARG A 53 11.32 4.59 -3.88
CA ARG A 53 10.13 5.43 -4.00
C ARG A 53 8.96 5.00 -3.12
N LEU A 54 8.83 3.72 -2.78
CA LEU A 54 7.66 3.18 -2.06
C LEU A 54 7.91 2.85 -0.58
N LEU A 55 9.16 2.60 -0.15
CA LEU A 55 9.43 2.28 1.27
C LEU A 55 9.43 3.52 2.18
N ASN A 56 9.86 4.67 1.66
CA ASN A 56 10.14 5.85 2.48
C ASN A 56 9.15 7.02 2.31
N ARG A 57 8.16 6.90 1.42
CA ARG A 57 7.25 8.02 1.09
C ARG A 57 5.83 7.53 0.86
N CYS A 58 4.96 7.72 1.84
CA CYS A 58 3.52 7.60 1.69
C CYS A 58 2.88 8.98 1.88
N ALA A 59 1.90 9.32 1.04
CA ALA A 59 1.19 10.58 1.13
C ALA A 59 0.10 10.47 2.20
N ALA A 60 -0.02 11.48 3.07
CA ALA A 60 -1.10 11.55 4.03
C ALA A 60 -2.45 11.77 3.31
N SER A 61 -3.49 11.08 3.77
CA SER A 61 -4.86 11.45 3.47
C SER A 61 -5.21 12.79 4.14
N PRO A 62 -6.05 13.61 3.49
CA PRO A 62 -6.61 14.81 4.11
C PRO A 62 -7.36 14.46 5.41
N TRP A 63 -7.32 15.37 6.37
CA TRP A 63 -8.01 15.20 7.65
C TRP A 63 -9.50 14.86 7.51
N GLU A 64 -10.18 15.42 6.51
CA GLU A 64 -11.61 15.16 6.29
C GLU A 64 -11.90 13.68 5.95
N ASP A 65 -10.99 13.00 5.25
CA ASP A 65 -11.14 11.57 4.98
C ASP A 65 -10.86 10.74 6.24
N VAL A 66 -9.86 11.14 7.05
CA VAL A 66 -9.56 10.51 8.35
C VAL A 66 -10.76 10.63 9.30
N ARG A 67 -11.30 11.85 9.43
CA ARG A 67 -12.46 12.15 10.26
C ARG A 67 -13.67 11.33 9.83
N ARG A 68 -13.88 11.17 8.53
CA ARG A 68 -14.98 10.36 8.00
C ARG A 68 -14.81 8.88 8.34
N VAL A 69 -13.61 8.32 8.16
CA VAL A 69 -13.32 6.92 8.52
C VAL A 69 -13.52 6.69 10.02
N LEU A 70 -12.99 7.58 10.87
CA LEU A 70 -13.19 7.47 12.32
C LEU A 70 -14.67 7.50 12.70
N ARG A 71 -15.46 8.36 12.06
CA ARG A 71 -16.90 8.45 12.30
C ARG A 71 -17.65 7.20 11.85
N GLU A 72 -17.30 6.65 10.69
CA GLU A 72 -17.90 5.43 10.14
C GLU A 72 -17.56 4.21 11.01
N ASP A 73 -16.30 4.07 11.45
CA ASP A 73 -15.84 2.93 12.24
C ASP A 73 -16.27 3.00 13.72
N LEU A 74 -16.30 4.21 14.31
CA LEU A 74 -16.61 4.40 15.74
C LEU A 74 -18.07 4.79 16.00
N LEU A 75 -18.86 5.01 14.94
CA LEU A 75 -20.27 5.41 14.99
C LEU A 75 -20.53 6.69 15.80
N ALA A 76 -19.54 7.56 15.92
CA ALA A 76 -19.59 8.83 16.64
C ALA A 76 -18.59 9.84 16.07
N GLU A 77 -18.81 11.13 16.32
CA GLU A 77 -17.86 12.17 15.90
C GLU A 77 -16.55 12.06 16.70
N PRO A 78 -15.36 12.15 16.08
CA PRO A 78 -14.09 12.04 16.81
C PRO A 78 -13.97 13.04 17.97
N GLU A 79 -14.55 14.22 17.80
CA GLU A 79 -14.58 15.29 18.80
C GLU A 79 -15.42 14.94 20.05
N SER A 80 -16.28 13.91 20.01
CA SER A 80 -16.99 13.42 21.20
C SER A 80 -16.27 12.26 21.91
N LEU A 81 -15.32 11.60 21.23
CA LEU A 81 -14.61 10.43 21.74
C LEU A 81 -13.23 10.79 22.30
N PHE A 82 -12.57 11.79 21.72
CA PHE A 82 -11.25 12.25 22.13
C PHE A 82 -11.36 13.65 22.74
N ALA A 83 -10.60 13.90 23.82
CA ALA A 83 -10.37 15.24 24.32
C ALA A 83 -9.61 16.09 23.29
N GLU A 84 -8.66 15.48 22.59
CA GLU A 84 -7.92 16.09 21.50
C GLU A 84 -7.47 15.01 20.51
N ILE A 85 -7.50 15.30 19.21
CA ILE A 85 -6.85 14.50 18.18
C ILE A 85 -6.10 15.42 17.21
N ARG A 86 -4.80 15.15 17.00
CA ARG A 86 -3.94 15.93 16.12
C ARG A 86 -4.31 15.65 14.67
N ARG A 87 -4.62 16.71 13.92
CA ARG A 87 -4.98 16.59 12.49
C ARG A 87 -3.80 16.19 11.61
N GLU A 88 -2.60 16.61 11.99
CA GLU A 88 -1.35 16.20 11.32
C GLU A 88 -0.99 14.78 11.79
N PRO A 89 -0.75 13.82 10.88
CA PRO A 89 -0.32 12.48 11.26
C PRO A 89 1.13 12.48 11.74
N ILE A 90 1.44 11.66 12.74
CA ILE A 90 2.82 11.41 13.18
C ILE A 90 3.53 10.36 12.31
N ALA A 91 2.76 9.52 11.62
CA ALA A 91 3.29 8.52 10.70
C ALA A 91 2.28 8.21 9.59
N VAL A 92 2.78 7.94 8.39
CA VAL A 92 1.97 7.54 7.24
C VAL A 92 2.56 6.26 6.65
N ALA A 93 1.71 5.25 6.46
CA ALA A 93 2.05 3.98 5.82
C ALA A 93 1.21 3.80 4.55
N SER A 94 1.39 2.69 3.83
CA SER A 94 0.70 2.45 2.55
C SER A 94 -0.82 2.26 2.65
N LEU A 95 -1.32 1.81 3.81
CA LEU A 95 -2.73 1.46 4.02
C LEU A 95 -3.43 2.35 5.06
N ALA A 96 -2.66 3.09 5.85
CA ALA A 96 -3.15 3.81 7.02
C ALA A 96 -2.16 4.90 7.43
N GLN A 97 -2.65 5.84 8.22
CA GLN A 97 -1.84 6.83 8.91
C GLN A 97 -2.15 6.85 10.40
N VAL A 98 -1.23 7.38 11.20
CA VAL A 98 -1.31 7.38 12.66
C VAL A 98 -1.38 8.82 13.14
N HIS A 99 -2.35 9.10 14.00
CA HIS A 99 -2.56 10.39 14.65
C HIS A 99 -2.35 10.27 16.15
N GLU A 100 -1.80 11.30 16.78
CA GLU A 100 -1.79 11.42 18.24
C GLU A 100 -3.16 11.88 18.73
N ALA A 101 -3.65 11.27 19.81
CA ALA A 101 -4.90 11.66 20.44
C ALA A 101 -4.85 11.50 21.96
N TRP A 102 -5.75 12.18 22.65
CA TRP A 102 -5.94 12.08 24.09
C TRP A 102 -7.39 11.78 24.39
N THR A 103 -7.63 10.86 25.32
CA THR A 103 -8.96 10.57 25.82
C THR A 103 -9.40 11.61 26.86
N PRO A 104 -10.70 11.72 27.19
CA PRO A 104 -11.20 12.60 28.26
C PRO A 104 -10.58 12.33 29.64
N ASP A 105 -10.16 11.11 29.93
CA ASP A 105 -9.42 10.74 31.15
C ASP A 105 -7.91 11.06 31.09
N GLY A 106 -7.44 11.71 30.02
CA GLY A 106 -6.06 12.20 29.88
C GLY A 106 -5.06 11.19 29.31
N ARG A 107 -5.52 10.04 28.82
CA ARG A 107 -4.64 8.99 28.28
C ARG A 107 -4.18 9.35 26.87
N HIS A 108 -2.87 9.30 26.64
CA HIS A 108 -2.27 9.51 25.32
C HIS A 108 -2.36 8.24 24.46
N LEU A 109 -2.80 8.39 23.21
CA LEU A 109 -3.10 7.32 22.26
C LEU A 109 -2.43 7.57 20.91
N ALA A 110 -2.04 6.48 20.25
CA ALA A 110 -1.73 6.45 18.83
C ALA A 110 -2.92 5.86 18.06
N VAL A 111 -3.66 6.70 17.33
CA VAL A 111 -4.86 6.33 16.59
C VAL A 111 -4.47 6.04 15.14
N LYS A 112 -4.42 4.75 14.77
CA LYS A 112 -4.14 4.31 13.40
C LYS A 112 -5.44 4.25 12.59
N VAL A 113 -5.55 5.09 11.57
CA VAL A 113 -6.72 5.22 10.71
C VAL A 113 -6.39 4.74 9.31
N GLN A 114 -7.20 3.82 8.78
CA GLN A 114 -7.03 3.33 7.41
C GLN A 114 -7.36 4.42 6.39
N HIS A 115 -6.68 4.42 5.25
CA HIS A 115 -7.03 5.32 4.14
C HIS A 115 -8.45 4.99 3.64
N ARG A 116 -9.24 6.04 3.38
CA ARG A 116 -10.63 5.90 2.96
C ARG A 116 -10.74 5.11 1.64
N GLY A 117 -11.78 4.28 1.53
CA GLY A 117 -12.07 3.48 0.34
C GLY A 117 -11.16 2.26 0.17
N LEU A 118 -10.13 2.09 1.01
CA LEU A 118 -9.23 0.95 0.94
C LEU A 118 -9.99 -0.38 1.11
N ARG A 119 -10.85 -0.51 2.13
CA ARG A 119 -11.61 -1.75 2.38
C ARG A 119 -12.55 -2.11 1.23
N ASP A 120 -13.24 -1.12 0.68
CA ASP A 120 -14.23 -1.34 -0.38
C ASP A 120 -13.56 -1.75 -1.70
N LEU A 121 -12.42 -1.13 -2.02
CA LEU A 121 -11.67 -1.41 -3.24
C LEU A 121 -10.75 -2.63 -3.10
N ALA A 122 -10.38 -3.01 -1.87
CA ALA A 122 -9.38 -4.04 -1.63
C ALA A 122 -9.68 -5.36 -2.33
N ARG A 123 -10.94 -5.80 -2.28
CA ARG A 123 -11.37 -7.06 -2.89
C ARG A 123 -11.31 -6.99 -4.41
N VAL A 124 -11.69 -5.86 -4.99
CA VAL A 124 -11.68 -5.65 -6.44
C VAL A 124 -10.24 -5.57 -6.97
N ASP A 125 -9.37 -4.86 -6.24
CA ASP A 125 -7.96 -4.74 -6.58
C ASP A 125 -7.23 -6.08 -6.50
N LEU A 126 -7.45 -6.86 -5.43
CA LEU A 126 -6.89 -8.21 -5.32
C LEU A 126 -7.37 -9.11 -6.44
N PHE A 127 -8.66 -9.05 -6.79
CA PHE A 127 -9.20 -9.81 -7.91
C PHE A 127 -8.55 -9.42 -9.25
N ALA A 128 -8.37 -8.12 -9.48
CA ALA A 128 -7.71 -7.64 -10.70
C ALA A 128 -6.24 -8.10 -10.77
N MET A 129 -5.51 -8.04 -9.65
CA MET A 129 -4.14 -8.54 -9.56
C MET A 129 -4.06 -10.05 -9.81
N ASP A 130 -4.94 -10.83 -9.17
CA ASP A 130 -5.03 -12.29 -9.35
C ASP A 130 -5.30 -12.65 -10.82
N LEU A 131 -6.23 -11.95 -11.48
CA LEU A 131 -6.53 -12.15 -12.90
C LEU A 131 -5.29 -11.92 -13.77
N VAL A 132 -4.55 -10.83 -13.54
CA VAL A 132 -3.32 -10.52 -14.28
C VAL A 132 -2.25 -11.59 -14.06
N VAL A 133 -2.03 -11.99 -12.81
CA VAL A 133 -1.02 -13.01 -12.48
C VAL A 133 -1.38 -14.37 -13.09
N ARG A 134 -2.65 -14.75 -13.10
CA ARG A 134 -3.12 -15.97 -13.79
C ARG A 134 -2.90 -15.90 -15.30
N ALA A 135 -3.15 -14.76 -15.93
CA ALA A 135 -2.87 -14.57 -17.34
C ALA A 135 -1.37 -14.68 -17.66
N VAL A 136 -0.51 -14.11 -16.81
CA VAL A 136 0.95 -14.26 -16.91
C VAL A 136 1.35 -15.72 -16.75
N ARG A 137 0.83 -16.43 -15.75
CA ARG A 137 1.12 -17.86 -15.54
C ARG A 137 0.71 -18.70 -16.75
N TRP A 138 -0.40 -18.38 -17.39
CA TRP A 138 -0.84 -19.07 -18.60
C TRP A 138 0.07 -18.78 -19.80
N ALA A 139 0.48 -17.52 -20.01
CA ALA A 139 1.31 -17.13 -21.15
C ALA A 139 2.81 -17.48 -20.97
N ALA A 140 3.29 -17.48 -19.72
CA ALA A 140 4.68 -17.74 -19.35
C ALA A 140 4.74 -18.62 -18.09
N PRO A 141 4.52 -19.94 -18.20
CA PRO A 141 4.43 -20.85 -17.06
C PRO A 141 5.64 -20.88 -16.12
N ALA A 142 6.82 -20.47 -16.61
CA ALA A 142 8.02 -20.35 -15.80
C ALA A 142 7.99 -19.18 -14.79
N HIS A 143 7.02 -18.27 -14.89
CA HIS A 143 6.92 -17.07 -14.06
C HIS A 143 5.61 -17.08 -13.25
N ASP A 144 5.58 -17.90 -12.20
CA ASP A 144 4.44 -17.96 -11.27
C ASP A 144 4.64 -16.96 -10.12
N TYR A 145 3.79 -15.93 -10.08
CA TYR A 145 3.76 -14.91 -9.03
C TYR A 145 2.52 -15.03 -8.14
N GLN A 146 1.77 -16.14 -8.21
CA GLN A 146 0.54 -16.31 -7.41
C GLN A 146 0.84 -16.16 -5.92
N TRP A 147 1.95 -16.74 -5.47
CA TRP A 147 2.43 -16.64 -4.09
C TRP A 147 2.55 -15.18 -3.59
N LEU A 148 2.87 -14.23 -4.47
CA LEU A 148 3.01 -12.82 -4.10
C LEU A 148 1.65 -12.18 -3.85
N ILE A 149 0.64 -12.59 -4.63
CA ILE A 149 -0.75 -12.15 -4.43
C ILE A 149 -1.30 -12.76 -3.14
N ASP A 150 -1.05 -14.05 -2.93
CA ASP A 150 -1.48 -14.77 -1.73
C ASP A 150 -0.84 -14.13 -0.48
N GLU A 151 0.47 -13.89 -0.49
CA GLU A 151 1.20 -13.20 0.59
C GLU A 151 0.65 -11.79 0.83
N THR A 152 0.38 -11.04 -0.24
CA THR A 152 -0.21 -9.71 -0.11
C THR A 152 -1.61 -9.78 0.51
N SER A 153 -2.44 -10.75 0.10
CA SER A 153 -3.80 -10.93 0.62
C SER A 153 -3.83 -11.23 2.13
N LEU A 154 -2.87 -12.02 2.63
CA LEU A 154 -2.73 -12.32 4.06
C LEU A 154 -2.37 -11.09 4.89
N ASN A 155 -1.65 -10.13 4.28
CA ASN A 155 -1.16 -8.92 4.93
C ASN A 155 -2.12 -7.74 4.82
N LEU A 156 -3.32 -7.94 4.25
CA LEU A 156 -4.32 -6.90 4.08
C LEU A 156 -5.42 -6.98 5.14
N PRO A 157 -5.89 -5.83 5.64
CA PRO A 157 -7.04 -5.78 6.55
C PRO A 157 -8.34 -5.89 5.75
N LEU A 158 -8.61 -7.08 5.19
CA LEU A 158 -9.85 -7.42 4.47
C LEU A 158 -11.06 -7.61 5.40
#